data_AF-A0A431NSD7-F1
#
_entry.id   AF-A0A431NSD7-F1
#
_cell.length_a   1.000
_cell.length_b   1.000
_cell.length_c   1.000
_cell.angle_alpha   90.00
_cell.angle_beta   90.00
_cell.angle_gamma   90.00
#
_symmetry.space_group_name_H-M   'P 1'
#
loop_
_entity.id
_entity.type
_entity.pdbx_description
1 polymer ?
#
loop_
_entity_poly.entity_id
_entity_poly.type
_entity_poly.pdbx_seq_one_letter_code
_entity_poly.pdbx_strand_id
1 'polypeptide(L)'
;MVSEVDDVGFVRTLIETLVERGEAEKGRIYLAGISNGGMMTFRLLCEAAPLFAGAATIIANMPAPTGAACKPAKAVPLIMFNGTGDPIVPYAGGRVGFKGMRGAVWGAEETARLFAGRAGCSTFREIQVPRPSSFDLSITRLEWGICAERAGVALFRFEGGGHQVPGGKAFLPVLLGPNTQRVDAAKTIVELFAQLQRGSR
;
A
#
# COMPACT_ATOMS: atom_id res chain seq x y z
N MET A 1 6.11 -26.15 -4.68
CA MET A 1 6.88 -26.19 -3.41
C MET A 1 6.57 -24.89 -2.71
N VAL A 2 5.74 -24.92 -1.67
CA VAL A 2 5.48 -23.73 -0.84
C VAL A 2 6.70 -23.65 0.09
N SER A 3 7.38 -22.51 0.08
CA SER A 3 8.48 -22.24 0.99
C SER A 3 7.97 -22.34 2.43
N GLU A 4 8.62 -23.15 3.28
CA GLU A 4 8.34 -23.22 4.74
C GLU A 4 8.88 -22.02 5.52
N VAL A 5 9.36 -20.99 4.82
CA VAL A 5 9.87 -19.77 5.47
C VAL A 5 8.71 -18.95 6.04
N ASP A 6 8.71 -18.79 7.36
CA ASP A 6 7.77 -17.94 8.08
C ASP A 6 8.24 -16.48 8.11
N ASP A 7 8.01 -15.77 7.01
CA ASP A 7 8.35 -14.35 6.91
C ASP A 7 7.58 -13.48 7.92
N VAL A 8 6.38 -13.89 8.33
CA VAL A 8 5.55 -13.14 9.31
C VAL A 8 6.13 -13.30 10.70
N GLY A 9 6.50 -14.52 11.08
CA GLY A 9 7.23 -14.82 12.31
C GLY A 9 8.55 -14.07 12.39
N PHE A 10 9.33 -14.07 11.30
CA PHE A 10 10.59 -13.31 11.23
C PHE A 10 10.38 -11.81 11.51
N VAL A 11 9.43 -11.17 10.83
CA VAL A 11 9.16 -9.73 11.03
C VAL A 11 8.68 -9.43 12.44
N ARG A 12 7.85 -10.30 13.03
CA ARG A 12 7.40 -10.17 14.42
C ARG A 12 8.60 -10.21 15.38
N THR A 13 9.44 -11.23 15.28
CA THR A 13 10.61 -11.38 16.14
C THR A 13 11.60 -10.23 15.97
N LEU A 14 11.77 -9.72 14.74
CA LEU A 14 12.60 -8.54 14.50
C LEU A 14 12.06 -7.30 15.24
N ILE A 15 10.76 -7.02 15.13
CA ILE A 15 10.13 -5.89 15.83
C ILE A 15 10.27 -6.05 17.35
N GLU A 16 9.99 -7.23 17.88
CA GLU A 16 10.12 -7.54 19.31
C GLU A 16 11.57 -7.30 19.78
N THR A 17 12.55 -7.81 19.05
CA THR A 17 13.98 -7.64 19.35
C THR A 17 14.39 -6.16 19.38
N LEU A 18 13.95 -5.37 18.39
CA LEU A 18 14.26 -3.94 18.33
C LEU A 18 13.62 -3.16 19.49
N VAL A 19 12.39 -3.53 19.88
CA VAL A 19 11.70 -2.93 21.03
C VAL A 19 12.40 -3.28 22.34
N GLU A 20 12.76 -4.55 22.54
CA GLU A 20 13.47 -5.01 23.75
C GLU A 20 14.84 -4.36 23.93
N ARG A 21 15.52 -4.06 22.82
CA ARG A 21 16.80 -3.33 22.83
C ARG A 21 16.66 -1.81 23.02
N GLY A 22 15.42 -1.29 23.04
CA GLY A 22 15.16 0.16 23.10
C GLY A 22 15.48 0.89 21.79
N GLU A 23 15.65 0.16 20.69
CA GLU A 23 15.91 0.72 19.35
C GLU A 23 14.62 1.11 18.62
N ALA A 24 13.46 0.61 19.07
CA ALA A 24 12.15 0.93 18.53
C ALA A 24 11.09 1.12 19.63
N GLU A 25 10.05 1.91 19.33
CA GLU A 25 8.91 2.12 20.24
C GLU A 25 7.71 1.30 19.74
N LYS A 26 7.16 0.42 20.58
CA LYS A 26 6.06 -0.53 20.24
C LYS A 26 4.84 0.14 19.59
N GLY A 27 4.54 1.39 19.95
CA GLY A 27 3.42 2.16 19.38
C GLY A 27 3.74 2.92 18.10
N ARG A 28 4.98 2.85 17.59
CA ARG A 28 5.48 3.64 16.46
C ARG A 28 6.19 2.78 15.41
N ILE A 29 5.64 1.60 15.16
CA ILE A 29 6.12 0.70 14.12
C ILE A 29 5.26 0.92 12.87
N TYR A 30 5.91 1.20 11.75
CA TYR A 30 5.26 1.46 10.46
C TYR A 30 5.78 0.49 9.41
N LEU A 31 4.96 0.22 8.40
CA LEU A 31 5.28 -0.72 7.35
C LEU A 31 5.18 -0.05 5.98
N ALA A 32 6.18 -0.22 5.13
CA ALA A 32 6.13 0.28 3.76
C ALA A 32 6.77 -0.73 2.82
N GLY A 33 6.14 -0.98 1.66
CA GLY A 33 6.62 -1.98 0.71
C GLY A 33 6.33 -1.61 -0.73
N ILE A 34 7.27 -1.97 -1.62
CA ILE A 34 7.17 -1.75 -3.07
C ILE A 34 6.96 -3.10 -3.76
N SER A 35 6.01 -3.20 -4.69
CA SER A 35 5.76 -4.40 -5.52
C SER A 35 5.56 -5.65 -4.64
N ASN A 36 6.39 -6.70 -4.75
CA ASN A 36 6.35 -7.86 -3.85
C ASN A 36 6.48 -7.49 -2.37
N GLY A 37 7.26 -6.45 -2.03
CA GLY A 37 7.32 -5.92 -0.66
C GLY A 37 5.98 -5.32 -0.22
N GLY A 38 5.23 -4.69 -1.13
CA GLY A 38 3.87 -4.21 -0.86
C GLY A 38 2.86 -5.37 -0.72
N MET A 39 3.06 -6.46 -1.45
CA MET A 39 2.30 -7.70 -1.25
C MET A 39 2.57 -8.30 0.14
N MET A 40 3.82 -8.29 0.59
CA MET A 40 4.18 -8.69 1.97
C MET A 40 3.58 -7.73 3.01
N THR A 41 3.52 -6.42 2.71
CA THR A 41 2.79 -5.46 3.56
C THR A 41 1.34 -5.88 3.76
N PHE A 42 0.63 -6.26 2.70
CA PHE A 42 -0.75 -6.74 2.85
C PHE A 42 -0.84 -8.01 3.68
N ARG A 43 0.06 -8.98 3.48
CA ARG A 43 0.12 -10.19 4.30
C ARG A 43 0.29 -9.87 5.78
N LEU A 44 1.23 -8.99 6.12
CA LEU A 44 1.47 -8.54 7.50
C LEU A 44 0.29 -7.78 8.10
N LEU A 45 -0.45 -7.01 7.30
CA LEU A 45 -1.70 -6.39 7.78
C LEU A 45 -2.79 -7.43 8.06
N CYS A 46 -2.88 -8.50 7.26
CA CYS A 46 -3.85 -9.57 7.50
C CYS A 46 -3.50 -10.41 8.75
N GLU A 47 -2.23 -10.73 8.95
CA GLU A 47 -1.78 -11.71 9.95
C GLU A 47 -1.22 -11.09 11.24
N ALA A 48 -0.79 -9.82 11.20
CA ALA A 48 -0.08 -9.15 12.28
C ALA A 48 -0.41 -7.66 12.44
N ALA A 49 -1.59 -7.21 11.97
CA ALA A 49 -2.04 -5.80 12.07
C ALA A 49 -1.78 -5.10 13.43
N PRO A 50 -1.96 -5.73 14.61
CA PRO A 50 -1.73 -5.07 15.89
C PRO A 50 -0.31 -4.52 16.09
N LEU A 51 0.68 -5.03 15.36
CA LEU A 51 2.06 -4.55 15.43
C LEU A 51 2.24 -3.17 14.80
N PHE A 52 1.35 -2.75 13.90
CA PHE A 52 1.59 -1.57 13.06
C PHE A 52 0.69 -0.38 13.45
N ALA A 53 1.30 0.80 13.46
CA ALA A 53 0.65 2.09 13.64
C ALA A 53 0.16 2.69 12.30
N GLY A 54 0.77 2.29 11.19
CA GLY A 54 0.40 2.70 9.85
C GLY A 54 1.14 1.89 8.78
N ALA A 55 0.61 1.86 7.57
CA ALA A 55 1.19 1.11 6.47
C ALA A 55 1.12 1.86 5.14
N ALA A 56 2.01 1.49 4.23
CA ALA A 56 2.07 2.01 2.88
C ALA A 56 2.43 0.94 1.85
N THR A 57 1.85 1.03 0.66
CA THR A 57 2.21 0.17 -0.48
C THR A 57 2.39 0.98 -1.74
N ILE A 58 3.39 0.60 -2.54
CA ILE A 58 3.66 1.21 -3.85
C ILE A 58 3.64 0.08 -4.87
N ILE A 59 2.91 0.26 -5.97
CA ILE A 59 2.80 -0.65 -7.12
C ILE A 59 2.52 -2.11 -6.73
N ALA A 60 1.63 -2.29 -5.77
CA ALA A 60 1.25 -3.58 -5.24
C ALA A 60 -0.26 -3.67 -5.01
N ASN A 61 -0.82 -4.86 -5.18
CA ASN A 61 -2.20 -5.19 -4.86
C ASN A 61 -2.23 -6.42 -3.94
N MET A 62 -3.37 -6.68 -3.31
CA MET A 62 -3.57 -7.85 -2.45
C MET A 62 -3.39 -9.15 -3.26
N PRO A 63 -2.46 -10.05 -2.88
CA PRO A 63 -2.42 -11.40 -3.45
C PRO A 63 -3.74 -12.12 -3.20
N ALA A 64 -4.31 -12.74 -4.24
CA ALA A 64 -5.65 -13.33 -4.15
C ALA A 64 -5.81 -14.38 -3.02
N PRO A 65 -4.83 -15.28 -2.78
CA PRO A 65 -4.90 -16.21 -1.64
C PRO A 65 -4.87 -15.50 -0.29
N THR A 66 -4.05 -14.45 -0.15
CA THR A 66 -3.97 -13.64 1.07
C THR A 66 -5.30 -12.93 1.31
N GLY A 67 -5.86 -12.28 0.29
CA GLY A 67 -7.13 -11.58 0.38
C GLY A 67 -8.28 -12.48 0.80
N ALA A 68 -8.37 -13.70 0.24
CA ALA A 68 -9.43 -14.66 0.55
C ALA A 68 -9.47 -15.07 2.05
N ALA A 69 -8.32 -15.08 2.72
CA ALA A 69 -8.21 -15.41 4.15
C ALA A 69 -8.08 -14.17 5.05
N CYS A 70 -7.96 -12.97 4.49
CA CYS A 70 -7.57 -11.78 5.22
C CYS A 70 -8.67 -11.32 6.18
N LYS A 71 -8.36 -11.35 7.49
CA LYS A 71 -9.22 -10.80 8.55
C LYS A 71 -8.36 -10.01 9.55
N PRO A 72 -7.93 -8.78 9.20
CA PRO A 72 -7.05 -8.00 10.07
C PRO A 72 -7.66 -7.82 11.45
N ALA A 73 -6.91 -8.16 12.50
CA ALA A 73 -7.39 -8.02 13.88
C ALA A 73 -7.66 -6.56 14.29
N LYS A 74 -6.99 -5.61 13.63
CA LYS A 74 -7.05 -4.17 13.88
C LYS A 74 -7.12 -3.41 12.56
N ALA A 75 -7.84 -2.29 12.52
CA ALA A 75 -7.76 -1.35 11.42
C ALA A 75 -6.45 -0.55 11.48
N VAL A 76 -5.69 -0.55 10.39
CA VAL A 76 -4.40 0.16 10.30
C VAL A 76 -4.53 1.23 9.21
N PRO A 77 -4.16 2.50 9.50
CA PRO A 77 -4.09 3.53 8.48
C PRO A 77 -3.23 3.08 7.30
N LEU A 78 -3.74 3.22 6.08
CA LEU A 78 -3.09 2.67 4.88
C LEU A 78 -3.06 3.70 3.75
N ILE A 79 -1.91 3.86 3.12
CA ILE A 79 -1.77 4.60 1.86
C ILE A 79 -1.26 3.69 0.74
N MET A 80 -1.88 3.78 -0.43
CA MET A 80 -1.58 2.96 -1.61
C MET A 80 -1.25 3.86 -2.79
N PHE A 81 -0.32 3.42 -3.64
CA PHE A 81 0.08 4.12 -4.87
C PHE A 81 0.10 3.13 -6.03
N ASN A 82 -0.82 3.28 -6.99
CA ASN A 82 -0.98 2.32 -8.09
C ASN A 82 -1.23 3.02 -9.43
N GLY A 83 -0.52 2.58 -10.47
CA GLY A 83 -0.75 3.01 -11.84
C GLY A 83 -1.81 2.18 -12.55
N THR A 84 -2.72 2.81 -13.30
CA THR A 84 -3.76 2.08 -14.05
C THR A 84 -3.21 1.36 -15.29
N GLY A 85 -2.03 1.77 -15.76
CA GLY A 85 -1.30 1.16 -16.87
C GLY A 85 -0.13 0.25 -16.45
N ASP A 86 -0.10 -0.20 -15.19
CA ASP A 86 0.95 -1.07 -14.67
C ASP A 86 0.95 -2.45 -15.38
N PRO A 87 2.01 -2.81 -16.14
CA PRO A 87 2.05 -4.05 -16.91
C PRO A 87 2.45 -5.28 -16.07
N ILE A 88 2.80 -5.10 -14.80
CA ILE A 88 3.25 -6.17 -13.90
C ILE A 88 2.17 -6.51 -12.88
N VAL A 89 1.58 -5.50 -12.24
CA VAL A 89 0.55 -5.65 -11.20
C VAL A 89 -0.71 -4.94 -11.69
N PRO A 90 -1.63 -5.65 -12.37
CA PRO A 90 -2.77 -5.00 -13.01
C PRO A 90 -3.66 -4.27 -12.00
N TYR A 91 -3.95 -3.00 -12.25
CA TYR A 91 -4.76 -2.17 -11.36
C TYR A 91 -6.14 -2.76 -11.06
N ALA A 92 -6.80 -3.31 -12.07
CA ALA A 92 -8.11 -3.95 -11.95
C ALA A 92 -8.06 -5.38 -11.34
N GLY A 93 -6.87 -5.87 -10.98
CA GLY A 93 -6.66 -7.24 -10.56
C GLY A 93 -6.38 -8.19 -11.73
N GLY A 94 -6.06 -9.44 -11.41
CA GLY A 94 -5.70 -10.46 -12.39
C GLY A 94 -4.30 -11.01 -12.18
N ARG A 95 -3.70 -11.54 -13.26
CA ARG A 95 -2.45 -12.30 -13.19
C ARG A 95 -1.23 -11.37 -13.16
N VAL A 96 -0.25 -11.69 -12.31
CA VAL A 96 0.94 -10.86 -12.07
C VAL A 96 2.11 -11.25 -12.98
N GLY A 97 2.83 -10.23 -13.45
CA GLY A 97 4.01 -10.29 -14.32
C GLY A 97 3.67 -10.28 -15.80
N PHE A 98 4.65 -9.98 -16.66
CA PHE A 98 4.45 -9.86 -18.12
C PHE A 98 3.79 -11.08 -18.79
N LYS A 99 4.03 -12.29 -18.25
CA LYS A 99 3.42 -13.53 -18.72
C LYS A 99 2.30 -14.04 -17.81
N GLY A 100 1.94 -13.28 -16.77
CA GLY A 100 0.92 -13.66 -15.79
C GLY A 100 1.29 -14.90 -14.96
N MET A 101 2.56 -15.24 -14.79
CA MET A 101 2.96 -16.50 -14.13
C MET A 101 3.24 -16.35 -12.63
N ARG A 102 3.14 -15.13 -12.06
CA ARG A 102 3.51 -14.84 -10.65
C ARG A 102 2.31 -14.83 -9.71
N GLY A 103 1.29 -15.63 -10.00
CA GLY A 103 0.05 -15.68 -9.25
C GLY A 103 -0.97 -14.62 -9.69
N ALA A 104 -1.98 -14.39 -8.86
CA ALA A 104 -3.05 -13.45 -9.10
C ALA A 104 -3.25 -12.51 -7.91
N VAL A 105 -3.75 -11.30 -8.21
CA VAL A 105 -4.06 -10.26 -7.24
C VAL A 105 -5.48 -9.75 -7.43
N TRP A 106 -6.05 -9.19 -6.37
CA TRP A 106 -7.27 -8.38 -6.44
C TRP A 106 -7.01 -7.03 -7.11
N GLY A 107 -8.08 -6.28 -7.39
CA GLY A 107 -7.96 -4.89 -7.82
C GLY A 107 -7.41 -3.97 -6.73
N ALA A 108 -6.78 -2.87 -7.10
CA ALA A 108 -6.26 -1.87 -6.17
C ALA A 108 -7.39 -1.24 -5.35
N GLU A 109 -8.49 -0.85 -6.00
CA GLU A 109 -9.66 -0.30 -5.30
C GLU A 109 -10.37 -1.34 -4.43
N GLU A 110 -10.46 -2.59 -4.90
CA GLU A 110 -11.00 -3.70 -4.10
C GLU A 110 -10.17 -3.94 -2.84
N THR A 111 -8.84 -3.93 -2.98
CA THR A 111 -7.89 -4.02 -1.87
C THR A 111 -8.08 -2.86 -0.89
N ALA A 112 -8.19 -1.62 -1.38
CA ALA A 112 -8.43 -0.45 -0.53
C ALA A 112 -9.77 -0.55 0.22
N ARG A 113 -10.83 -1.02 -0.45
CA ARG A 113 -12.16 -1.23 0.15
C ARG A 113 -12.15 -2.25 1.27
N LEU A 114 -11.38 -3.34 1.17
CA LEU A 114 -11.23 -4.32 2.26
C LEU A 114 -10.76 -3.63 3.55
N PHE A 115 -9.65 -2.89 3.48
CA PHE A 115 -9.07 -2.23 4.64
C PHE A 115 -9.92 -1.07 5.14
N ALA A 116 -10.53 -0.30 4.23
CA ALA A 116 -11.45 0.77 4.58
C ALA A 116 -12.70 0.23 5.30
N GLY A 117 -13.27 -0.87 4.80
CA GLY A 117 -14.40 -1.54 5.44
C GLY A 117 -14.04 -2.03 6.85
N ARG A 118 -12.82 -2.52 7.06
CA ARG A 118 -12.33 -2.90 8.39
C ARG A 118 -12.24 -1.73 9.37
N ALA A 119 -11.97 -0.52 8.85
CA ALA A 119 -11.97 0.72 9.63
C ALA A 119 -13.37 1.33 9.84
N GLY A 120 -14.42 0.71 9.29
CA GLY A 120 -15.80 1.18 9.36
C GLY A 120 -16.16 2.23 8.30
N CYS A 121 -15.38 2.33 7.22
CA CYS A 121 -15.69 3.24 6.11
C CYS A 121 -16.53 2.55 5.03
N SER A 122 -17.67 3.14 4.68
CA SER A 122 -18.53 2.68 3.59
C SER A 122 -18.45 3.56 2.33
N THR A 123 -18.02 4.81 2.46
CA THR A 123 -17.91 5.77 1.35
C THR A 123 -16.51 6.35 1.26
N PHE A 124 -16.12 6.78 0.05
CA PHE A 124 -14.89 7.51 -0.18
C PHE A 124 -15.16 8.85 -0.89
N ARG A 125 -14.20 9.76 -0.81
CA ARG A 125 -14.14 10.96 -1.63
C ARG A 125 -13.11 10.76 -2.72
N GLU A 126 -13.43 11.22 -3.92
CA GLU A 126 -12.49 11.27 -5.03
C GLU A 126 -11.94 12.70 -5.13
N ILE A 127 -10.62 12.84 -4.96
CA ILE A 127 -9.94 14.13 -4.99
C ILE A 127 -8.99 14.12 -6.18
N GLN A 128 -9.26 14.98 -7.15
CA GLN A 128 -8.36 15.18 -8.27
C GLN A 128 -7.13 15.97 -7.80
N VAL A 129 -5.93 15.44 -8.02
CA VAL A 129 -4.69 16.18 -7.76
C VAL A 129 -4.49 17.19 -8.89
N PRO A 130 -4.31 18.50 -8.58
CA PRO A 130 -4.17 19.55 -9.60
C PRO A 130 -3.12 19.18 -10.63
N ARG A 131 -3.44 19.32 -11.92
CA ARG A 131 -2.59 18.94 -13.06
C ARG A 131 -2.03 20.21 -13.72
N PRO A 132 -0.71 20.48 -13.61
CA PRO A 132 -0.10 21.68 -14.22
C PRO A 132 -0.11 21.66 -15.74
N SER A 133 -0.04 20.47 -16.36
CA SER A 133 0.04 20.30 -17.80
C SER A 133 -0.72 19.06 -18.29
N SER A 134 -1.32 19.15 -19.48
CA SER A 134 -1.99 18.03 -20.16
C SER A 134 -1.06 16.90 -20.61
N PHE A 135 0.25 17.04 -20.42
CA PHE A 135 1.24 15.98 -20.65
C PHE A 135 1.57 15.16 -19.39
N ASP A 136 1.23 15.66 -18.20
CA ASP A 136 1.47 14.94 -16.95
C ASP A 136 0.45 13.83 -16.74
N LEU A 137 0.78 12.73 -16.06
CA LEU A 137 -0.24 11.74 -15.68
C LEU A 137 -1.38 12.39 -14.88
N SER A 138 -2.63 12.06 -15.17
CA SER A 138 -3.75 12.41 -14.29
C SER A 138 -3.62 11.61 -13.00
N ILE A 139 -3.83 12.26 -11.86
CA ILE A 139 -3.68 11.64 -10.55
C ILE A 139 -4.94 11.91 -9.75
N THR A 140 -5.52 10.85 -9.24
CA THR A 140 -6.72 10.90 -8.42
C THR A 140 -6.41 10.23 -7.09
N ARG A 141 -6.83 10.86 -5.99
CA ARG A 141 -6.74 10.29 -4.65
C ARG A 141 -8.12 9.88 -4.19
N LEU A 142 -8.33 8.59 -3.98
CA LEU A 142 -9.51 8.03 -3.34
C LEU A 142 -9.26 8.00 -1.83
N GLU A 143 -10.10 8.69 -1.06
CA GLU A 143 -9.97 8.77 0.40
C GLU A 143 -11.19 8.18 1.10
N TRP A 144 -10.95 7.10 1.84
CA TRP A 144 -11.82 6.66 2.90
C TRP A 144 -11.34 7.34 4.18
N GLY A 145 -12.14 8.28 4.69
CA GLY A 145 -11.75 9.15 5.80
C GLY A 145 -11.47 8.40 7.11
N ILE A 146 -11.19 9.15 8.17
CA ILE A 146 -11.07 8.61 9.53
C ILE A 146 -12.48 8.19 9.98
N CYS A 147 -12.79 6.90 9.84
CA CYS A 147 -14.08 6.32 10.23
C CYS A 147 -14.04 5.80 11.67
N ALA A 148 -14.93 4.88 12.05
CA ALA A 148 -15.16 4.45 13.44
C ALA A 148 -13.87 4.09 14.20
N GLU A 149 -12.91 3.44 13.55
CA GLU A 149 -11.65 2.98 14.14
C GLU A 149 -10.49 3.99 14.07
N ARG A 150 -10.80 5.25 13.70
CA ARG A 150 -9.84 6.33 13.45
C ARG A 150 -8.69 6.02 12.48
N ALA A 151 -8.85 5.00 11.64
CA ALA A 151 -7.88 4.59 10.63
C ALA A 151 -8.39 4.94 9.22
N GLY A 152 -7.74 5.91 8.56
CA GLY A 152 -8.07 6.28 7.18
C GLY A 152 -7.36 5.40 6.15
N VAL A 153 -7.96 5.24 4.97
CA VAL A 153 -7.33 4.60 3.82
C VAL A 153 -7.29 5.58 2.65
N ALA A 154 -6.15 5.70 1.99
CA ALA A 154 -5.99 6.51 0.79
C ALA A 154 -5.37 5.68 -0.34
N LEU A 155 -5.89 5.84 -1.56
CA LEU A 155 -5.33 5.26 -2.77
C LEU A 155 -5.05 6.37 -3.79
N PHE A 156 -3.79 6.55 -4.14
CA PHE A 156 -3.37 7.34 -5.28
C PHE A 156 -3.44 6.47 -6.54
N ARG A 157 -4.37 6.83 -7.43
CA ARG A 157 -4.55 6.27 -8.77
C ARG A 157 -3.83 7.16 -9.77
N PHE A 158 -2.85 6.61 -10.48
CA PHE A 158 -2.10 7.30 -11.53
C PHE A 158 -2.62 6.82 -12.89
N GLU A 159 -3.39 7.64 -13.58
CA GLU A 159 -4.00 7.26 -14.87
C GLU A 159 -2.94 7.06 -15.94
N GLY A 160 -2.90 5.86 -16.52
CA GLY A 160 -1.87 5.43 -17.48
C GLY A 160 -0.48 5.23 -16.85
N GLY A 161 -0.33 5.45 -15.54
CA GLY A 161 0.91 5.24 -14.81
C GLY A 161 1.32 3.77 -14.82
N GLY A 162 2.63 3.54 -14.89
CA GLY A 162 3.23 2.20 -14.96
C GLY A 162 3.60 1.58 -13.61
N HIS A 163 4.40 0.52 -13.66
CA HIS A 163 5.06 -0.13 -12.52
C HIS A 163 6.25 0.71 -12.03
N GLN A 164 5.96 1.89 -11.50
CA GLN A 164 6.94 2.92 -11.14
C GLN A 164 6.77 3.40 -9.71
N VAL A 165 7.86 3.84 -9.08
CA VAL A 165 7.81 4.55 -7.80
C VAL A 165 7.60 6.05 -8.08
N PRO A 166 6.44 6.64 -7.73
CA PRO A 166 6.18 8.06 -7.96
C PRO A 166 7.16 8.96 -7.19
N GLY A 167 7.63 10.02 -7.83
CA GLY A 167 8.58 10.99 -7.28
C GLY A 167 10.00 10.83 -7.82
N GLY A 168 10.33 9.65 -8.36
CA GLY A 168 11.62 9.36 -8.96
C GLY A 168 11.67 9.55 -10.48
N LYS A 169 12.87 9.37 -11.05
CA LYS A 169 13.03 9.19 -12.51
C LYS A 169 12.32 7.89 -12.93
N ALA A 170 11.72 7.88 -14.12
CA ALA A 170 11.12 6.67 -14.66
C ALA A 170 12.18 5.60 -14.90
N PHE A 171 11.93 4.37 -14.45
CA PHE A 171 12.80 3.22 -14.66
C PHE A 171 12.26 2.38 -15.82
N LEU A 172 13.05 2.20 -16.89
CA LEU A 172 12.66 1.42 -18.08
C LEU A 172 11.24 1.74 -18.60
N PRO A 173 10.89 3.01 -18.91
CA PRO A 173 9.51 3.43 -19.18
C PRO A 173 8.85 2.75 -20.38
N VAL A 174 9.63 2.32 -21.38
CA VAL A 174 9.11 1.55 -22.52
C VAL A 174 8.55 0.19 -22.09
N LEU A 175 9.11 -0.40 -21.03
CA LEU A 175 8.76 -1.73 -20.55
C LEU A 175 7.79 -1.66 -19.36
N LEU A 176 7.98 -0.72 -18.45
CA LEU A 176 7.24 -0.62 -17.20
C LEU A 176 6.16 0.45 -17.20
N GLY A 177 6.00 1.20 -18.30
CA GLY A 177 5.06 2.31 -18.39
C GLY A 177 5.61 3.62 -17.80
N PRO A 178 4.88 4.74 -17.98
CA PRO A 178 5.34 6.07 -17.59
C PRO A 178 5.32 6.27 -16.07
N ASN A 179 6.15 7.20 -15.59
CA ASN A 179 6.18 7.64 -14.19
C ASN A 179 5.76 9.12 -14.07
N THR A 180 5.56 9.59 -12.85
CA THR A 180 5.39 11.00 -12.51
C THR A 180 6.35 11.41 -11.40
N GLN A 181 6.79 12.68 -11.43
CA GLN A 181 7.53 13.32 -10.35
C GLN A 181 6.64 14.25 -9.50
N ARG A 182 5.34 14.35 -9.81
CA ARG A 182 4.42 15.31 -9.16
C ARG A 182 3.98 14.90 -7.77
N VAL A 183 4.03 13.60 -7.49
CA VAL A 183 3.77 13.03 -6.16
C VAL A 183 5.00 12.23 -5.79
N ASP A 184 5.63 12.61 -4.69
CA ASP A 184 6.73 11.85 -4.09
C ASP A 184 6.13 10.87 -3.07
N ALA A 185 6.05 9.60 -3.46
CA ALA A 185 5.44 8.58 -2.62
C ALA A 185 6.21 8.42 -1.30
N ALA A 186 7.54 8.47 -1.31
CA ALA A 186 8.35 8.31 -0.10
C ALA A 186 8.10 9.47 0.88
N LYS A 187 8.12 10.71 0.38
CA LYS A 187 7.80 11.89 1.18
C LYS A 187 6.39 11.83 1.75
N THR A 188 5.39 11.52 0.92
CA THR A 188 3.98 11.40 1.36
C THR A 188 3.81 10.33 2.44
N ILE A 189 4.51 9.20 2.33
CA ILE A 189 4.48 8.12 3.33
C ILE A 189 5.07 8.61 4.67
N VAL A 190 6.24 9.25 4.65
CA VAL A 190 6.86 9.77 5.87
C VAL A 190 5.99 10.85 6.53
N GLU A 191 5.37 11.72 5.74
CA GLU A 191 4.44 12.74 6.23
C GLU A 191 3.21 12.13 6.91
N LEU A 192 2.63 11.06 6.33
CA LEU A 192 1.53 10.31 6.94
C LEU A 192 1.96 9.74 8.29
N PHE A 193 3.10 9.04 8.35
CA PHE A 193 3.59 8.43 9.59
C PHE A 193 3.83 9.48 10.68
N ALA A 194 4.41 10.63 10.33
CA ALA A 194 4.58 11.74 11.26
C ALA A 194 3.25 12.33 11.76
N GLN A 195 2.22 12.39 10.91
CA GLN A 195 0.88 12.84 11.32
C GLN A 195 0.22 11.86 12.30
N LEU A 196 0.30 10.55 12.03
CA LEU A 196 -0.25 9.50 12.90
C LEU A 196 0.40 9.53 14.29
N GLN A 197 1.72 9.78 14.36
CA GLN A 197 2.44 9.93 15.61
C GLN A 197 1.95 11.13 16.44
N ARG A 198 1.61 12.26 15.80
CA ARG A 198 1.10 13.44 16.49
C ARG A 198 -0.33 13.25 17.02
N GLY A 199 -1.18 12.54 16.29
CA GLY A 199 -2.58 12.28 16.68
C GLY A 199 -2.77 11.20 17.75
N SER A 200 -1.68 10.52 18.14
CA SER A 200 -1.66 9.46 19.18
C SER A 200 -1.28 9.98 20.57
N ARG A 201 -1.02 11.29 20.71
CA ARG A 201 -0.80 11.99 21.99
C ARG A 201 -2.06 12.72 22.41
#